data_AF-A0A2T6DM92-F1
#
_entry.id   AF-A0A2T6DM92-F1
#
_cell.length_a   1.000
_cell.length_b   1.000
_cell.length_c   1.000
_cell.angle_alpha   90.00
_cell.angle_beta   90.00
_cell.angle_gamma   90.00
#
_symmetry.space_group_name_H-M   'P 1'
#
loop_
_entity.id
_entity.type
_entity.pdbx_description
1 polymer ?
#
loop_
_entity_poly.entity_id
_entity_poly.type
_entity_poly.pdbx_seq_one_letter_code
_entity_poly.pdbx_strand_id
1 'polypeptide(L)'
;MTTTRRPASRLAASSSLRDFQNVLPHMHPGRVDLRKLLGEFLPQIGAGVRGFQFWQFRAEVLGFEAPGWGVVRTDGSDRAVTRAIEQFWQKLAPHANSLAACPPPTSEVAIWKSRRNEIFPFAIQLNLNSLRESVNAYIEALYALNIPYRVVDDIQLEAGLLDGIRLLILPSPYYLTQREMDTLRAWVDAGGILWSEAHLGAYNGTTGRHSTVVPGGGLADAWGLREEDSTSSFRLDLEKREAFDGAISEDVKSHCASSWWKYDAQAKDKAVAVGASFAVHPLNMIT
;
A
#
# COMPACT_ATOMS: atom_id res chain seq x y z
N MET A 1 -18.03 -27.74 -50.77
CA MET A 1 -18.17 -27.09 -49.44
C MET A 1 -18.04 -28.16 -48.38
N THR A 2 -16.83 -28.35 -47.85
CA THR A 2 -16.53 -29.31 -46.78
C THR A 2 -15.99 -28.49 -45.62
N THR A 3 -16.81 -28.33 -44.59
CA THR A 3 -16.49 -27.56 -43.38
C THR A 3 -15.68 -28.42 -42.42
N THR A 4 -14.40 -28.10 -42.27
CA THR A 4 -13.52 -28.67 -41.25
C THR A 4 -13.82 -28.00 -39.90
N ARG A 5 -14.43 -28.74 -38.96
CA ARG A 5 -14.52 -28.33 -37.55
C ARG A 5 -13.12 -28.42 -36.93
N ARG A 6 -12.59 -27.30 -36.42
CA ARG A 6 -11.44 -27.30 -35.50
C ARG A 6 -11.84 -27.99 -34.19
N PRO A 7 -10.99 -28.84 -33.58
CA PRO A 7 -11.26 -29.36 -32.25
C PRO A 7 -11.11 -28.25 -31.21
N ALA A 8 -12.04 -28.21 -30.26
CA ALA A 8 -11.97 -27.33 -29.10
C ALA A 8 -10.68 -27.62 -28.31
N SER A 9 -9.87 -26.57 -28.08
CA SER A 9 -8.74 -26.64 -27.16
C SER A 9 -9.26 -27.01 -25.78
N ARG A 10 -8.83 -28.16 -25.26
CA ARG A 10 -8.97 -28.47 -23.84
C ARG A 10 -8.11 -27.44 -23.10
N LEU A 11 -8.74 -26.47 -22.44
CA LEU A 11 -8.11 -25.81 -21.30
C LEU A 11 -7.80 -26.92 -20.28
N ALA A 12 -6.53 -27.26 -20.16
CA ALA A 12 -6.05 -28.13 -19.10
C ALA A 12 -6.24 -27.40 -17.77
N ALA A 13 -7.29 -27.76 -17.04
CA ALA A 13 -7.34 -27.50 -15.61
C ALA A 13 -6.31 -28.42 -14.94
N SER A 14 -5.04 -28.00 -14.95
CA SER A 14 -3.98 -28.66 -14.20
C SER A 14 -3.81 -28.01 -12.84
N SER A 15 -4.83 -28.08 -11.98
CA SER A 15 -4.61 -28.01 -10.54
C SER A 15 -4.44 -29.44 -10.06
N SER A 16 -3.21 -29.84 -9.79
CA SER A 16 -2.90 -31.22 -9.42
C SER A 16 -3.45 -31.51 -8.01
N LEU A 17 -3.79 -32.76 -7.70
CA LEU A 17 -4.16 -33.19 -6.33
C LEU A 17 -3.12 -32.81 -5.26
N ARG A 18 -1.87 -32.53 -5.66
CA ARG A 18 -0.80 -32.05 -4.76
C ARG A 18 -1.01 -30.60 -4.31
N ASP A 19 -1.60 -29.76 -5.16
CA ASP A 19 -1.92 -28.37 -4.81
C ASP A 19 -3.04 -28.32 -3.75
N PHE A 20 -4.01 -29.23 -3.82
CA PHE A 20 -5.07 -29.36 -2.80
C PHE A 20 -4.55 -29.78 -1.43
N GLN A 21 -3.56 -30.69 -1.36
CA GLN A 21 -3.00 -31.16 -0.08
C GLN A 21 -2.21 -30.07 0.64
N ASN A 22 -1.63 -29.11 -0.08
CA ASN A 22 -0.94 -27.98 0.52
C ASN A 22 -1.90 -26.90 1.05
N VAL A 23 -3.15 -26.82 0.54
CA VAL A 23 -4.10 -25.76 0.93
C VAL A 23 -4.95 -26.13 2.15
N LEU A 24 -5.32 -27.40 2.31
CA LEU A 24 -6.21 -27.85 3.39
C LEU A 24 -5.70 -27.54 4.81
N PRO A 25 -4.40 -27.69 5.15
CA PRO A 25 -3.89 -27.31 6.47
C PRO A 25 -4.02 -25.81 6.77
N HIS A 26 -3.97 -24.95 5.74
CA HIS A 26 -4.09 -23.50 5.88
C HIS A 26 -5.53 -23.02 6.15
N MET A 27 -6.54 -23.87 5.91
CA MET A 27 -7.95 -23.54 6.14
C MET A 27 -8.39 -23.76 7.59
N HIS A 28 -7.56 -24.42 8.41
CA HIS A 28 -7.81 -24.54 9.83
C HIS A 28 -7.20 -23.35 10.58
N PRO A 29 -8.00 -22.58 11.34
CA PRO A 29 -7.45 -21.46 12.09
C PRO A 29 -6.50 -21.97 13.16
N GLY A 30 -5.38 -21.26 13.34
CA GLY A 30 -4.54 -21.41 14.52
C GLY A 30 -5.34 -21.20 15.80
N ARG A 31 -4.79 -21.63 16.94
CA ARG A 31 -5.45 -21.43 18.23
C ARG A 31 -5.62 -19.94 18.53
N VAL A 32 -6.85 -19.47 18.57
CA VAL A 32 -7.20 -18.13 19.07
C VAL A 32 -7.56 -18.27 20.54
N ASP A 33 -6.74 -17.69 21.41
CA ASP A 33 -6.94 -17.63 22.85
C ASP A 33 -7.06 -16.17 23.33
N LEU A 34 -7.22 -15.98 24.64
CA LEU A 34 -7.42 -14.65 25.22
C LEU A 34 -6.22 -13.74 24.94
N ARG A 35 -4.98 -14.26 24.96
CA ARG A 35 -3.79 -13.46 24.68
C ARG A 35 -3.82 -12.92 23.24
N LYS A 36 -4.15 -13.78 22.27
CA LYS A 36 -4.31 -13.34 20.88
C LYS A 36 -5.42 -12.30 20.75
N LEU A 37 -6.59 -12.54 21.34
CA LEU A 37 -7.69 -11.56 21.29
C LEU A 37 -7.31 -10.20 21.88
N LEU A 38 -6.62 -10.17 23.04
CA LEU A 38 -6.18 -8.92 23.66
C LEU A 38 -5.21 -8.15 22.76
N GLY A 39 -4.23 -8.85 22.16
CA GLY A 39 -3.26 -8.24 21.26
C GLY A 39 -3.89 -7.67 19.98
N GLU A 40 -4.93 -8.31 19.45
CA GLU A 40 -5.57 -7.91 18.20
C GLU A 40 -6.67 -6.86 18.42
N PHE A 41 -7.47 -6.99 19.48
CA PHE A 41 -8.68 -6.18 19.66
C PHE A 41 -8.43 -4.88 20.42
N LEU A 42 -7.54 -4.85 21.42
CA LEU A 42 -7.31 -3.63 22.21
C LEU A 42 -6.79 -2.47 21.35
N PRO A 43 -5.78 -2.65 20.46
CA PRO A 43 -5.34 -1.57 19.57
C PRO A 43 -6.47 -1.06 18.67
N GLN A 44 -7.32 -1.96 18.17
CA GLN A 44 -8.45 -1.61 17.31
C GLN A 44 -9.53 -0.82 18.05
N ILE A 45 -9.85 -1.17 19.31
CA ILE A 45 -10.73 -0.37 20.16
C ILE A 45 -10.16 1.04 20.33
N GLY A 46 -8.86 1.14 20.62
CA GLY A 46 -8.14 2.41 20.71
C GLY A 46 -8.17 3.22 19.41
N ALA A 47 -8.14 2.55 18.26
CA ALA A 47 -8.27 3.15 16.94
C ALA A 47 -9.72 3.53 16.55
N GLY A 48 -10.70 3.29 17.43
CA GLY A 48 -12.09 3.69 17.18
C GLY A 48 -13.03 2.56 16.76
N VAL A 49 -12.56 1.31 16.64
CA VAL A 49 -13.44 0.16 16.30
C VAL A 49 -14.45 -0.08 17.43
N ARG A 50 -15.71 -0.29 17.05
CA ARG A 50 -16.85 -0.43 17.98
C ARG A 50 -17.49 -1.81 18.01
N GLY A 51 -17.09 -2.69 17.10
CA GLY A 51 -17.64 -4.03 17.01
C GLY A 51 -16.69 -4.95 16.27
N PHE A 52 -16.74 -6.22 16.65
CA PHE A 52 -15.95 -7.28 16.05
C PHE A 52 -16.87 -8.38 15.59
N GLN A 53 -16.73 -8.79 14.34
CA GLN A 53 -17.47 -9.90 13.76
C GLN A 53 -16.50 -11.01 13.39
N PHE A 54 -16.78 -12.22 13.88
CA PHE A 54 -15.99 -13.40 13.53
C PHE A 54 -16.58 -14.04 12.28
N TRP A 55 -15.76 -14.17 11.23
CA TRP A 55 -15.95 -15.19 10.19
C TRP A 55 -15.32 -16.49 10.72
N GLN A 56 -16.10 -17.47 11.13
CA GLN A 56 -17.57 -17.56 11.13
C GLN A 56 -18.05 -18.22 12.42
N PHE A 57 -19.34 -18.11 12.76
CA PHE A 57 -19.84 -18.70 14.01
C PHE A 57 -19.70 -20.23 14.02
N ARG A 58 -20.27 -20.90 13.02
CA ARG A 58 -20.10 -22.34 12.76
C ARG A 58 -19.21 -22.53 11.56
N ALA A 59 -18.42 -23.60 11.56
CA ALA A 59 -17.68 -23.99 10.37
C ALA A 59 -18.63 -24.51 9.29
N GLU A 60 -18.27 -24.29 8.03
CA GLU A 60 -18.91 -24.95 6.90
C GLU A 60 -18.76 -26.47 6.99
N VAL A 61 -19.77 -27.20 6.53
CA VAL A 61 -19.76 -28.68 6.47
C VAL A 61 -19.59 -29.21 5.05
N LEU A 62 -19.66 -28.31 4.06
CA LEU A 62 -19.50 -28.59 2.66
C LEU A 62 -18.87 -27.36 1.99
N GLY A 63 -17.93 -27.58 1.09
CA GLY A 63 -17.25 -26.51 0.37
C GLY A 63 -15.76 -26.47 0.65
N PHE A 64 -15.10 -25.50 0.04
CA PHE A 64 -13.65 -25.37 0.09
C PHE A 64 -13.14 -24.97 1.48
N GLU A 65 -13.91 -24.19 2.22
CA GLU A 65 -13.56 -23.76 3.57
C GLU A 65 -14.02 -24.73 4.65
N ALA A 66 -14.64 -25.88 4.33
CA ALA A 66 -15.12 -26.81 5.34
C ALA A 66 -13.98 -27.68 5.94
N PRO A 67 -13.87 -27.87 7.28
CA PRO A 67 -14.60 -27.22 8.39
C PRO A 67 -13.76 -26.15 9.10
N GLY A 68 -13.30 -25.16 8.34
CA GLY A 68 -12.50 -24.02 8.78
C GLY A 68 -13.28 -22.95 9.55
N TRP A 69 -12.52 -22.07 10.18
CA TRP A 69 -12.93 -20.76 10.72
C TRP A 69 -14.02 -20.68 11.82
N GLY A 70 -14.78 -21.75 12.09
CA GLY A 70 -15.86 -21.74 13.09
C GLY A 70 -15.41 -21.37 14.51
N VAL A 71 -16.08 -20.45 15.19
CA VAL A 71 -15.78 -20.14 16.60
C VAL A 71 -16.23 -21.26 17.55
N VAL A 72 -17.15 -22.13 17.13
CA VAL A 72 -17.50 -23.39 17.82
C VAL A 72 -16.99 -24.60 17.03
N ARG A 73 -16.97 -25.78 17.66
CA ARG A 73 -16.66 -27.04 16.97
C ARG A 73 -17.80 -27.41 16.01
N THR A 74 -17.55 -28.38 15.13
CA THR A 74 -18.55 -28.91 14.18
C THR A 74 -19.76 -29.53 14.87
N ASP A 75 -19.60 -30.05 16.09
CA ASP A 75 -20.68 -30.55 16.95
C ASP A 75 -21.38 -29.43 17.75
N GLY A 76 -20.94 -28.18 17.63
CA GLY A 76 -21.46 -27.01 18.35
C GLY A 76 -20.82 -26.74 19.71
N SER A 77 -19.89 -27.57 20.18
CA SER A 77 -19.23 -27.38 21.47
C SER A 77 -18.15 -26.29 21.47
N ASP A 78 -17.81 -25.75 22.65
CA ASP A 78 -16.90 -24.62 22.81
C ASP A 78 -15.46 -24.90 22.42
N ARG A 79 -14.90 -24.06 21.53
CA ARG A 79 -13.47 -24.00 21.25
C ARG A 79 -12.75 -23.09 22.25
N ALA A 80 -11.42 -23.06 22.15
CA ALA A 80 -10.60 -22.10 22.90
C ALA A 80 -11.03 -20.64 22.61
N VAL A 81 -11.38 -20.35 21.35
CA VAL A 81 -11.83 -19.02 20.94
C VAL A 81 -13.19 -18.65 21.53
N THR A 82 -14.13 -19.60 21.66
CA THR A 82 -15.44 -19.35 22.32
C THR A 82 -15.24 -18.84 23.74
N ARG A 83 -14.45 -19.58 24.52
CA ARG A 83 -14.14 -19.22 25.91
C ARG A 83 -13.33 -17.94 26.02
N ALA A 84 -12.43 -17.69 25.07
CA ALA A 84 -11.65 -16.46 25.04
C ALA A 84 -12.51 -15.23 24.75
N ILE A 85 -13.44 -15.31 23.80
CA ILE A 85 -14.40 -14.24 23.49
C ILE A 85 -15.29 -13.95 24.70
N GLU A 86 -15.81 -15.01 25.34
CA GLU A 86 -16.64 -14.86 26.53
C GLU A 86 -15.87 -14.14 27.65
N GLN A 87 -14.67 -14.60 27.98
CA GLN A 87 -13.82 -13.96 29.00
C GLN A 87 -13.49 -12.51 28.66
N PHE A 88 -13.15 -12.23 27.40
CA PHE A 88 -12.88 -10.88 26.92
C PHE A 88 -14.10 -9.98 27.10
N TRP A 89 -15.27 -10.42 26.64
CA TRP A 89 -16.50 -9.64 26.72
C TRP A 89 -16.98 -9.42 28.16
N GLN A 90 -16.91 -10.43 29.02
CA GLN A 90 -17.25 -10.28 30.44
C GLN A 90 -16.45 -9.17 31.12
N LYS A 91 -15.20 -8.96 30.71
CA LYS A 91 -14.35 -7.86 31.21
C LYS A 91 -14.66 -6.53 30.54
N LEU A 92 -14.98 -6.52 29.25
CA LEU A 92 -15.22 -5.29 28.49
C LEU A 92 -16.63 -4.70 28.71
N ALA A 93 -17.64 -5.55 28.90
CA ALA A 93 -19.05 -5.17 28.95
C ALA A 93 -19.36 -4.05 29.96
N PRO A 94 -18.79 -4.02 31.18
CA PRO A 94 -19.01 -2.92 32.12
C PRO A 94 -18.50 -1.55 31.61
N HIS A 95 -17.57 -1.55 30.66
CA HIS A 95 -16.94 -0.34 30.11
C HIS A 95 -17.41 0.01 28.69
N ALA A 96 -18.24 -0.85 28.07
CA ALA A 96 -18.59 -0.75 26.66
C ALA A 96 -19.20 0.61 26.28
N ASN A 97 -20.10 1.15 27.12
CA ASN A 97 -20.72 2.45 26.87
C ASN A 97 -19.71 3.61 26.93
N SER A 98 -18.80 3.59 27.91
CA SER A 98 -17.77 4.62 28.04
C SER A 98 -16.78 4.57 26.87
N LEU A 99 -16.38 3.37 26.45
CA LEU A 99 -15.52 3.17 25.29
C LEU A 99 -16.21 3.59 23.99
N ALA A 100 -17.51 3.29 23.85
CA ALA A 100 -18.28 3.70 22.68
C ALA A 100 -18.34 5.23 22.55
N ALA A 101 -18.49 5.94 23.67
CA ALA A 101 -18.53 7.39 23.76
C ALA A 101 -17.16 8.10 23.69
N CYS A 102 -16.06 7.34 23.62
CA CYS A 102 -14.69 7.88 23.57
C CYS A 102 -14.10 7.69 22.16
N PRO A 103 -14.31 8.62 21.21
CA PRO A 103 -13.68 8.55 19.89
C PRO A 103 -12.17 8.79 20.00
N PRO A 104 -11.36 8.20 19.10
CA PRO A 104 -9.96 8.58 18.98
C PRO A 104 -9.85 10.05 18.58
N PRO A 105 -8.78 10.76 18.99
CA PRO A 105 -8.52 12.11 18.51
C PRO A 105 -8.36 12.10 16.99
N THR A 106 -8.81 13.16 16.33
CA THR A 106 -8.55 13.34 14.90
C THR A 106 -7.05 13.45 14.69
N SER A 107 -6.50 12.61 13.81
CA SER A 107 -5.07 12.65 13.50
C SER A 107 -4.71 13.86 12.65
N GLU A 108 -3.60 14.50 13.00
CA GLU A 108 -2.92 15.56 12.23
C GLU A 108 -1.95 15.00 11.18
N VAL A 109 -1.73 13.68 11.16
CA VAL A 109 -0.86 12.99 10.21
C VAL A 109 -1.73 12.17 9.26
N ALA A 110 -1.48 12.32 7.97
CA ALA A 110 -2.16 11.56 6.93
C ALA A 110 -1.19 10.81 6.03
N ILE A 111 -1.60 9.62 5.60
CA ILE A 111 -0.95 8.90 4.50
C ILE A 111 -1.88 8.96 3.29
N TRP A 112 -1.36 9.44 2.18
CA TRP A 112 -2.08 9.45 0.92
C TRP A 112 -2.09 8.05 0.29
N LYS A 113 -3.27 7.61 -0.15
CA LYS A 113 -3.48 6.34 -0.85
C LYS A 113 -4.45 6.53 -2.00
N SER A 114 -3.93 6.72 -3.20
CA SER A 114 -4.70 6.97 -4.41
C SER A 114 -4.99 5.68 -5.18
N ARG A 115 -6.27 5.46 -5.54
CA ARG A 115 -6.66 4.32 -6.41
C ARG A 115 -6.12 4.51 -7.83
N ARG A 116 -6.05 5.75 -8.31
CA ARG A 116 -5.48 6.08 -9.63
C ARG A 116 -3.98 5.78 -9.66
N ASN A 117 -3.27 6.14 -8.58
CA ASN A 117 -1.86 5.83 -8.43
C ASN A 117 -1.60 4.34 -8.16
N GLU A 118 -2.57 3.56 -7.68
CA GLU A 118 -2.46 2.10 -7.61
C GLU A 118 -2.59 1.43 -8.98
N ILE A 119 -3.54 1.90 -9.80
CA ILE A 119 -3.79 1.33 -11.14
C ILE A 119 -2.57 1.50 -12.05
N PHE A 120 -1.85 2.62 -11.94
CA PHE A 120 -0.70 2.91 -12.79
C PHE A 120 0.45 1.88 -12.68
N PRO A 121 1.07 1.63 -11.51
CA PRO A 121 2.08 0.60 -11.34
C PRO A 121 1.50 -0.81 -11.54
N PHE A 122 0.22 -1.06 -11.19
CA PHE A 122 -0.41 -2.35 -11.46
C PHE A 122 -0.47 -2.65 -12.96
N ALA A 123 -0.79 -1.67 -13.81
CA ALA A 123 -0.81 -1.86 -15.25
C ALA A 123 0.56 -2.20 -15.85
N ILE A 124 1.65 -1.86 -15.15
CA ILE A 124 3.03 -2.10 -15.58
C ILE A 124 3.56 -3.42 -14.99
N GLN A 125 3.30 -3.66 -13.71
CA GLN A 125 3.93 -4.72 -12.91
C GLN A 125 3.00 -5.92 -12.68
N LEU A 126 1.71 -5.80 -12.97
CA LEU A 126 0.64 -6.77 -12.66
C LEU A 126 0.59 -7.19 -11.19
N ASN A 127 1.14 -6.35 -10.31
CA ASN A 127 1.11 -6.51 -8.86
C ASN A 127 1.26 -5.12 -8.19
N LEU A 128 1.06 -5.08 -6.88
CA LEU A 128 1.14 -3.87 -6.06
C LEU A 128 2.19 -3.98 -4.95
N ASN A 129 3.14 -4.93 -5.06
CA ASN A 129 4.01 -5.26 -3.94
C ASN A 129 4.85 -4.06 -3.49
N SER A 130 5.57 -3.39 -4.40
CA SER A 130 6.41 -2.24 -4.03
C SER A 130 5.60 -1.09 -3.42
N LEU A 131 4.43 -0.77 -3.98
CA LEU A 131 3.54 0.26 -3.43
C LEU A 131 3.00 -0.15 -2.05
N ARG A 132 2.61 -1.42 -1.88
CA ARG A 132 2.19 -1.97 -0.59
C ARG A 132 3.30 -1.86 0.45
N GLU A 133 4.53 -2.25 0.12
CA GLU A 133 5.67 -2.15 1.03
C GLU A 133 5.95 -0.70 1.43
N SER A 134 5.92 0.24 0.48
CA SER A 134 6.10 1.67 0.77
C SER A 134 5.02 2.20 1.71
N VAL A 135 3.73 1.95 1.44
CA VAL A 135 2.62 2.36 2.33
C VAL A 135 2.75 1.72 3.71
N ASN A 136 3.02 0.41 3.77
CA ASN A 136 3.14 -0.31 5.04
C ASN A 136 4.32 0.17 5.86
N ALA A 137 5.45 0.54 5.25
CA ALA A 137 6.60 1.06 5.96
C ALA A 137 6.25 2.32 6.78
N TYR A 138 5.47 3.24 6.21
CA TYR A 138 5.01 4.41 6.95
C TYR A 138 3.98 4.06 8.03
N ILE A 139 3.04 3.15 7.75
CA ILE A 139 2.07 2.69 8.75
C ILE A 139 2.79 2.07 9.95
N GLU A 140 3.75 1.18 9.70
CA GLU A 140 4.53 0.49 10.73
C GLU A 140 5.39 1.47 11.53
N ALA A 141 6.01 2.45 10.86
CA ALA A 141 6.79 3.50 11.53
C ALA A 141 5.91 4.37 12.44
N LEU A 142 4.76 4.84 11.95
CA LEU A 142 3.83 5.65 12.75
C LEU A 142 3.26 4.85 13.92
N TYR A 143 2.95 3.57 13.70
CA TYR A 143 2.49 2.66 14.75
C TYR A 143 3.57 2.47 15.83
N ALA A 144 4.82 2.21 15.44
CA ALA A 144 5.94 2.05 16.37
C ALA A 144 6.20 3.32 17.20
N LEU A 145 5.91 4.49 16.65
CA LEU A 145 6.05 5.80 17.30
C LEU A 145 4.80 6.20 18.11
N ASN A 146 3.74 5.39 18.14
CA ASN A 146 2.43 5.73 18.72
C ASN A 146 1.82 7.02 18.15
N ILE A 147 2.07 7.30 16.86
CA ILE A 147 1.53 8.46 16.17
C ILE A 147 0.24 8.00 15.45
N PRO A 148 -0.95 8.51 15.84
CA PRO A 148 -2.17 8.19 15.12
C PRO A 148 -2.09 8.77 13.72
N TYR A 149 -2.64 8.08 12.72
CA TYR A 149 -2.70 8.54 11.34
C TYR A 149 -4.10 8.34 10.76
N ARG A 150 -4.41 9.07 9.70
CA ARG A 150 -5.58 8.83 8.85
C ARG A 150 -5.16 8.61 7.40
N VAL A 151 -6.03 8.01 6.59
CA VAL A 151 -5.79 7.86 5.15
C VAL A 151 -6.54 8.96 4.41
N VAL A 152 -5.88 9.55 3.41
CA VAL A 152 -6.49 10.48 2.45
C VAL A 152 -6.42 9.84 1.07
N ASP A 153 -7.56 9.64 0.42
CA ASP A 153 -7.60 9.12 -0.94
C ASP A 153 -7.51 10.22 -2.02
N ASP A 154 -7.44 9.82 -3.29
CA ASP A 154 -7.35 10.74 -4.42
C ASP A 154 -8.55 11.69 -4.52
N ILE A 155 -9.75 11.22 -4.18
CA ILE A 155 -10.98 12.03 -4.24
C ILE A 155 -10.93 13.11 -3.15
N GLN A 156 -10.51 12.73 -1.94
CA GLN A 156 -10.37 13.67 -0.82
C GLN A 156 -9.26 14.69 -1.08
N LEU A 157 -8.12 14.28 -1.64
CA LEU A 157 -7.04 15.19 -2.01
C LEU A 157 -7.48 16.16 -3.11
N GLU A 158 -8.12 15.66 -4.18
CA GLU A 158 -8.60 16.48 -5.29
C GLU A 158 -9.62 17.55 -4.82
N ALA A 159 -10.46 17.18 -3.84
CA ALA A 159 -11.44 18.05 -3.20
C ALA A 159 -10.87 19.00 -2.13
N GLY A 160 -9.59 18.88 -1.76
CA GLY A 160 -8.97 19.71 -0.72
C GLY A 160 -9.42 19.40 0.70
N LEU A 161 -9.86 18.17 0.97
CA LEU A 161 -10.32 17.73 2.30
C LEU A 161 -9.15 17.41 3.22
N LEU A 162 -8.30 18.41 3.46
CA LEU A 162 -7.07 18.31 4.24
C LEU A 162 -7.16 18.97 5.63
N ASP A 163 -8.36 19.37 6.05
CA ASP A 163 -8.57 20.06 7.32
C ASP A 163 -8.07 19.25 8.52
N GLY A 164 -7.32 19.92 9.39
CA GLY A 164 -6.68 19.34 10.56
C GLY A 164 -5.42 18.52 10.25
N ILE A 165 -5.07 18.28 8.99
CA ILE A 165 -3.81 17.63 8.63
C ILE A 165 -2.69 18.68 8.66
N ARG A 166 -1.62 18.35 9.37
CA ARG A 166 -0.38 19.11 9.42
C ARG A 166 0.73 18.43 8.62
N LEU A 167 0.74 17.10 8.61
CA LEU A 167 1.70 16.29 7.86
C LEU A 167 0.96 15.36 6.90
N LEU A 168 1.26 15.45 5.61
CA LEU A 168 0.76 14.54 4.59
C LEU A 168 1.93 13.76 3.98
N ILE A 169 1.90 12.44 4.11
CA ILE A 169 2.90 11.52 3.58
C ILE A 169 2.38 10.94 2.27
N LEU A 170 3.20 11.00 1.21
CA LEU A 170 2.91 10.51 -0.13
C LEU A 170 3.86 9.36 -0.48
N PRO A 171 3.45 8.10 -0.27
CA PRO A 171 4.19 6.91 -0.70
C PRO A 171 4.10 6.75 -2.22
N SER A 172 5.24 6.54 -2.88
CA SER A 172 5.39 6.36 -4.34
C SER A 172 4.44 7.24 -5.20
N PRO A 173 4.48 8.58 -5.09
CA PRO A 173 3.52 9.49 -5.71
C PRO A 173 3.82 9.79 -7.18
N TYR A 174 3.86 8.72 -7.98
CA TYR A 174 4.22 8.82 -9.38
C TYR A 174 3.11 9.40 -10.25
N TYR A 175 1.87 8.96 -10.05
CA TYR A 175 0.70 9.39 -10.82
C TYR A 175 -0.20 10.31 -9.99
N LEU A 176 -0.33 11.57 -10.44
CA LEU A 176 -1.26 12.55 -9.88
C LEU A 176 -1.93 13.35 -11.00
N THR A 177 -3.15 13.80 -10.78
CA THR A 177 -3.81 14.79 -11.64
C THR A 177 -3.28 16.20 -11.39
N GLN A 178 -3.48 17.10 -12.35
CA GLN A 178 -3.14 18.51 -12.17
C GLN A 178 -3.86 19.11 -10.96
N ARG A 179 -5.14 18.75 -10.77
CA ARG A 179 -5.94 19.24 -9.65
C ARG A 179 -5.38 18.78 -8.29
N GLU A 180 -4.96 17.53 -8.16
CA GLU A 180 -4.29 17.04 -6.94
C GLU A 180 -2.99 17.81 -6.67
N MET A 181 -2.16 18.05 -7.71
CA MET A 181 -0.91 18.82 -7.57
C MET A 181 -1.16 20.29 -7.18
N ASP A 182 -2.17 20.94 -7.79
CA ASP A 182 -2.56 22.31 -7.44
C ASP A 182 -3.05 22.39 -5.98
N THR A 183 -3.82 21.39 -5.54
CA THR A 183 -4.27 21.31 -4.14
C THR A 183 -3.11 21.09 -3.17
N LEU A 184 -2.17 20.20 -3.50
CA LEU A 184 -0.97 19.98 -2.69
C LEU A 184 -0.17 21.26 -2.54
N ARG A 185 0.05 21.98 -3.64
CA ARG A 185 0.72 23.29 -3.63
C ARG A 185 0.02 24.26 -2.71
N ALA A 186 -1.28 24.48 -2.92
CA ALA A 186 -2.05 25.44 -2.14
C ALA A 186 -2.04 25.11 -0.63
N TRP A 187 -2.10 23.82 -0.29
CA TRP A 187 -2.03 23.36 1.10
C TRP A 187 -0.65 23.55 1.72
N VAL A 188 0.43 23.25 0.99
CA VAL A 188 1.82 23.51 1.45
C VAL A 188 2.08 25.01 1.60
N ASP A 189 1.64 25.83 0.63
CA ASP A 189 1.75 27.29 0.68
C ASP A 189 1.00 27.88 1.90
N ALA A 190 -0.05 27.20 2.37
CA ALA A 190 -0.80 27.53 3.58
C ALA A 190 -0.17 27.01 4.89
N GLY A 191 1.01 26.37 4.84
CA GLY A 191 1.76 25.89 6.00
C GLY A 191 1.65 24.38 6.26
N GLY A 192 1.06 23.61 5.34
CA GLY A 192 1.08 22.15 5.39
C GLY A 192 2.48 21.57 5.16
N ILE A 193 2.80 20.46 5.83
CA ILE A 193 4.08 19.75 5.67
C ILE A 193 3.88 18.54 4.77
N LEU A 194 4.50 18.54 3.59
CA LEU A 194 4.47 17.42 2.66
C LEU A 194 5.72 16.55 2.84
N TRP A 195 5.52 15.27 3.10
CA TRP A 195 6.57 14.25 3.02
C TRP A 195 6.33 13.41 1.78
N SER A 196 7.17 13.55 0.76
CA SER A 196 7.02 12.83 -0.50
C SER A 196 8.17 11.88 -0.73
N GLU A 197 7.86 10.69 -1.25
CA GLU A 197 8.88 9.88 -1.94
C GLU A 197 9.24 10.51 -3.29
N ALA A 198 10.26 9.93 -3.95
CA ALA A 198 10.77 10.39 -5.23
C ALA A 198 9.71 10.38 -6.34
N HIS A 199 10.00 11.10 -7.43
CA HIS A 199 9.17 11.16 -8.63
C HIS A 199 7.77 11.74 -8.45
N LEU A 200 7.61 12.67 -7.50
CA LEU A 200 6.34 13.34 -7.20
C LEU A 200 5.68 13.95 -8.45
N GLY A 201 4.53 13.41 -8.84
CA GLY A 201 3.76 13.89 -9.99
C GLY A 201 4.46 13.69 -11.33
N ALA A 202 5.40 12.75 -11.41
CA ALA A 202 6.14 12.46 -12.64
C ALA A 202 5.21 12.10 -13.81
N TYR A 203 4.08 11.44 -13.55
CA TYR A 203 3.03 11.23 -14.54
C TYR A 203 1.79 12.06 -14.23
N ASN A 204 1.45 12.97 -15.14
CA ASN A 204 0.28 13.82 -15.00
C ASN A 204 -0.97 13.11 -15.57
N GLY A 205 -1.86 12.68 -14.68
CA GLY A 205 -3.10 11.99 -15.04
C GLY A 205 -4.11 12.84 -15.82
N THR A 206 -4.03 14.17 -15.73
CA THR A 206 -4.89 15.09 -16.49
C THR A 206 -4.47 15.19 -17.94
N THR A 207 -3.15 15.26 -18.21
CA THR A 207 -2.63 15.35 -19.58
C THR A 207 -2.37 13.97 -20.20
N GLY A 208 -2.31 12.92 -19.39
CA GLY A 208 -1.96 11.56 -19.81
C GLY A 208 -0.51 11.45 -20.26
N ARG A 209 0.39 12.27 -19.70
CA ARG A 209 1.79 12.35 -20.11
C ARG A 209 2.73 12.39 -18.91
N HIS A 210 3.93 11.86 -19.12
CA HIS A 210 5.05 12.11 -18.22
C HIS A 210 5.45 13.59 -18.27
N SER A 211 5.73 14.16 -17.11
CA SER A 211 6.20 15.53 -16.92
C SER A 211 7.65 15.64 -17.39
N THR A 212 7.99 16.71 -18.11
CA THR A 212 9.39 16.95 -18.55
C THR A 212 10.28 17.51 -17.43
N VAL A 213 9.67 17.94 -16.34
CA VAL A 213 10.29 18.45 -15.12
C VAL A 213 9.60 17.79 -13.95
N VAL A 214 10.37 17.29 -12.98
CA VAL A 214 9.87 16.62 -11.78
C VAL A 214 10.42 17.36 -10.55
N PRO A 215 9.61 17.65 -9.51
CA PRO A 215 8.18 17.33 -9.38
C PRO A 215 7.28 17.97 -10.44
N GLY A 216 6.29 17.19 -10.88
CA GLY A 216 5.43 17.55 -12.01
C GLY A 216 4.42 18.65 -11.70
N GLY A 217 3.61 18.99 -12.71
CA GLY A 217 2.46 19.90 -12.53
C GLY A 217 2.81 21.33 -12.12
N GLY A 218 4.07 21.77 -12.33
CA GLY A 218 4.55 23.09 -11.93
C GLY A 218 5.03 23.18 -10.47
N LEU A 219 5.02 22.06 -9.73
CA LEU A 219 5.52 21.99 -8.36
C LEU A 219 7.02 22.29 -8.27
N ALA A 220 7.81 21.84 -9.26
CA ALA A 220 9.24 22.10 -9.29
C ALA A 220 9.58 23.61 -9.26
N ASP A 221 8.94 24.39 -10.13
CA ASP A 221 9.14 25.84 -10.17
C ASP A 221 8.57 26.53 -8.92
N ALA A 222 7.41 26.07 -8.44
CA ALA A 222 6.76 26.64 -7.26
C ALA A 222 7.60 26.49 -5.98
N TRP A 223 8.30 25.37 -5.83
CA TRP A 223 9.10 25.08 -4.64
C TRP A 223 10.61 25.25 -4.85
N GLY A 224 11.04 25.65 -6.05
CA GLY A 224 12.45 25.85 -6.37
C GLY A 224 13.29 24.57 -6.25
N LEU A 225 12.68 23.41 -6.52
CA LEU A 225 13.31 22.09 -6.40
C LEU A 225 13.06 21.27 -7.66
N ARG A 226 14.08 20.56 -8.14
CA ARG A 226 14.01 19.81 -9.39
C ARG A 226 14.85 18.54 -9.30
N GLU A 227 14.32 17.45 -9.84
CA GLU A 227 15.07 16.24 -10.13
C GLU A 227 16.02 16.48 -11.30
N GLU A 228 17.33 16.31 -11.06
CA GLU A 228 18.37 16.45 -12.10
C GLU A 228 18.61 15.14 -12.85
N ASP A 229 18.74 14.04 -12.12
CA ASP A 229 18.98 12.70 -12.66
C ASP A 229 18.32 11.65 -11.76
N SER A 230 17.96 10.51 -12.35
CA SER A 230 17.44 9.34 -11.64
C SER A 230 18.16 8.10 -12.12
N THR A 231 18.67 7.33 -11.16
CA THR A 231 19.35 6.08 -11.42
C THR A 231 18.62 4.94 -10.72
N SER A 232 18.45 3.84 -11.45
CA SER A 232 17.86 2.66 -10.86
C SER A 232 18.82 2.04 -9.85
N SER A 233 18.28 1.47 -8.76
CA SER A 233 19.04 0.69 -7.81
C SER A 233 19.80 -0.50 -8.43
N PHE A 234 19.43 -0.98 -9.63
CA PHE A 234 20.24 -1.96 -10.39
C PHE A 234 21.65 -1.47 -10.70
N ARG A 235 21.80 -0.16 -10.85
CA ARG A 235 23.05 0.51 -11.17
C ARG A 235 23.81 0.93 -9.91
N LEU A 236 23.18 0.82 -8.75
CA LEU A 236 23.81 1.06 -7.46
C LEU A 236 24.43 -0.25 -6.94
N ASP A 237 25.59 -0.13 -6.29
CA ASP A 237 26.26 -1.27 -5.67
C ASP A 237 25.61 -1.58 -4.30
N LEU A 238 24.37 -2.07 -4.33
CA LEU A 238 23.59 -2.41 -3.15
C LEU A 238 23.59 -3.92 -2.90
N GLU A 239 23.63 -4.32 -1.63
CA GLU A 239 23.51 -5.72 -1.19
C GLU A 239 22.20 -6.37 -1.64
N LYS A 240 21.13 -5.58 -1.78
CA LYS A 240 19.85 -5.97 -2.37
C LYS A 240 19.54 -5.04 -3.54
N ARG A 241 19.41 -5.62 -4.73
CA ARG A 241 18.90 -4.94 -5.92
C ARG A 241 17.40 -5.23 -6.02
N GLU A 242 16.60 -4.25 -6.41
CA GLU A 242 15.25 -4.54 -6.94
C GLU A 242 15.39 -5.55 -8.10
N ALA A 243 14.37 -6.32 -8.44
CA ALA A 243 14.39 -7.24 -9.59
C ALA A 243 13.32 -6.78 -10.59
N PHE A 244 13.71 -6.51 -11.84
CA PHE A 244 12.80 -6.14 -12.90
C PHE A 244 12.42 -7.44 -13.59
N ASP A 245 11.31 -8.01 -13.16
CA ASP A 245 10.76 -9.26 -13.71
C ASP A 245 9.76 -8.99 -14.86
N GLY A 246 9.72 -7.75 -15.37
CA GLY A 246 8.83 -7.35 -16.45
C GLY A 246 9.29 -7.92 -17.79
N ALA A 247 8.45 -8.74 -18.43
CA ALA A 247 8.61 -9.05 -19.85
C ALA A 247 8.47 -7.75 -20.66
N ILE A 248 9.59 -7.21 -21.15
CA ILE A 248 9.58 -6.06 -22.05
C ILE A 248 8.81 -6.47 -23.33
N SER A 249 7.72 -5.77 -23.63
CA SER A 249 6.95 -6.01 -24.86
C SER A 249 7.83 -5.80 -26.10
N GLU A 250 7.52 -6.49 -27.20
CA GLU A 250 8.25 -6.33 -28.47
C GLU A 250 8.26 -4.87 -28.96
N ASP A 251 7.17 -4.14 -28.72
CA ASP A 251 7.04 -2.74 -29.08
C ASP A 251 8.04 -1.84 -28.34
N VAL A 252 8.23 -2.09 -27.03
CA VAL A 252 9.23 -1.37 -26.22
C VAL A 252 10.65 -1.76 -26.62
N LYS A 253 10.89 -3.04 -26.97
CA LYS A 253 12.17 -3.48 -27.52
C LYS A 253 12.52 -2.76 -28.82
N SER A 254 11.54 -2.52 -29.71
CA SER A 254 11.76 -1.81 -30.97
C SER A 254 12.16 -0.34 -30.76
N HIS A 255 11.61 0.32 -29.75
CA HIS A 255 11.92 1.71 -29.39
C HIS A 255 13.24 1.86 -28.62
N CYS A 256 13.59 0.90 -27.76
CA CYS A 256 14.91 0.86 -27.12
C CYS A 256 16.04 0.55 -28.12
N ALA A 257 15.75 -0.22 -29.17
CA ALA A 257 16.73 -0.54 -30.22
C ALA A 257 16.98 0.60 -31.22
N SER A 258 16.04 1.53 -31.37
CA SER A 258 16.14 2.67 -32.31
C SER A 258 16.74 3.93 -31.68
N SER A 259 16.82 3.98 -30.35
CA SER A 259 17.57 4.98 -29.60
C SER A 259 18.96 4.41 -29.26
N TRP A 260 19.98 5.27 -29.15
CA TRP A 260 21.42 4.96 -29.12
C TRP A 260 21.93 4.10 -27.93
N TRP A 261 21.09 3.28 -27.31
CA TRP A 261 21.40 2.46 -26.15
C TRP A 261 21.89 1.08 -26.56
N LYS A 262 23.17 0.98 -26.96
CA LYS A 262 23.85 -0.30 -26.86
C LYS A 262 24.10 -0.59 -25.39
N TYR A 263 23.52 -1.68 -24.90
CA TYR A 263 23.78 -2.23 -23.57
C TYR A 263 25.27 -2.63 -23.50
N ASP A 264 26.13 -1.74 -23.03
CA ASP A 264 27.54 -2.04 -22.80
C ASP A 264 27.71 -2.58 -21.38
N ALA A 265 28.04 -3.88 -21.28
CA ALA A 265 28.24 -4.58 -20.03
C ALA A 265 29.58 -4.26 -19.35
N GLN A 266 30.38 -3.31 -19.86
CA GLN A 266 31.74 -3.04 -19.37
C GLN A 266 32.05 -1.60 -18.89
N ALA A 267 31.08 -0.69 -18.80
CA ALA A 267 31.35 0.64 -18.25
C ALA A 267 31.45 0.61 -16.71
N LYS A 268 32.65 0.34 -16.18
CA LYS A 268 32.95 0.20 -14.75
C LYS A 268 33.34 1.48 -14.01
N ASP A 269 33.53 2.61 -14.67
CA ASP A 269 34.09 3.79 -14.00
C ASP A 269 33.28 5.06 -14.28
N LYS A 270 32.51 5.47 -13.25
CA LYS A 270 32.26 6.85 -12.77
C LYS A 270 31.01 6.85 -11.90
N ALA A 271 31.19 6.66 -10.59
CA ALA A 271 30.15 6.90 -9.61
C ALA A 271 30.20 8.37 -9.16
N VAL A 272 29.12 9.11 -9.40
CA VAL A 272 28.76 10.29 -8.60
C VAL A 272 27.53 9.86 -7.80
N ALA A 273 27.64 9.92 -6.47
CA ALA A 273 26.57 9.56 -5.56
C ALA A 273 25.46 10.61 -5.57
N VAL A 274 24.19 10.19 -5.61
CA VAL A 274 23.04 11.06 -5.30
C VAL A 274 22.02 10.31 -4.43
N GLY A 275 22.09 10.60 -3.13
CA GLY A 275 20.98 11.11 -2.32
C GLY A 275 19.75 10.24 -2.05
N ALA A 276 19.73 9.65 -0.85
CA ALA A 276 18.51 9.45 -0.08
C ALA A 276 17.82 10.80 0.23
N SER A 277 16.49 10.79 0.41
CA SER A 277 15.71 11.95 0.87
C SER A 277 16.27 12.54 2.16
N PHE A 278 16.69 13.81 2.10
CA PHE A 278 16.85 14.68 3.26
C PHE A 278 16.21 16.03 2.95
N ALA A 279 15.08 16.33 3.58
CA ALA A 279 14.64 17.72 3.75
C ALA A 279 15.30 18.26 5.02
N VAL A 280 16.38 19.02 4.87
CA VAL A 280 16.97 19.84 5.94
C VAL A 280 16.36 21.24 5.82
N HIS A 281 15.54 21.65 6.78
CA HIS A 281 15.27 23.07 6.98
C HIS A 281 16.44 23.70 7.75
N PRO A 282 17.03 24.81 7.29
CA PRO A 282 17.89 25.63 8.13
C PRO A 282 17.01 26.36 9.15
N LEU A 283 16.98 25.85 10.39
CA LEU A 283 16.60 26.63 11.56
C LEU A 283 17.65 27.73 11.75
N ASN A 284 17.34 28.95 11.32
CA ASN A 284 18.04 30.12 11.81
C ASN A 284 17.74 30.26 13.30
N MET A 285 18.76 29.98 14.12
CA MET A 285 18.83 30.45 15.49
C MET A 285 18.73 31.98 15.51
N ILE A 286 17.73 32.50 16.21
CA ILE A 286 17.76 33.83 16.78
C ILE A 286 17.40 33.65 18.26
N THR A 287 18.38 33.94 19.11
CA THR A 287 18.23 34.30 20.53
C THR A 287 17.35 35.53 20.70
#